data_AF-A0A7C2FKS6-F1
#
_entry.id   AF-A0A7C2FKS6-F1
#
_cell.length_a   1.000
_cell.length_b   1.000
_cell.length_c   1.000
_cell.angle_alpha   90.00
_cell.angle_beta   90.00
_cell.angle_gamma   90.00
#
_symmetry.space_group_name_H-M   'P 1'
#
loop_
_entity.id
_entity.type
_entity.pdbx_description
1 polymer ?
#
loop_
_entity_poly.entity_id
_entity_poly.type
_entity_poly.pdbx_seq_one_letter_code
_entity_poly.pdbx_strand_id
1 'polypeptide(L)'
;MNSPRSEVLRASEIASYAYCARGWWLTRVLGYPSAHTEKMALGEENHLSHGRRMVSILRLERLGYLLMGLGVLLGLMGLIWWTAIGLAG
;
A
#
# COMPACT_ATOMS: atom_id res chain seq x y z
N MET A 1 -8.90 -33.74 -16.54
CA MET A 1 -8.23 -32.67 -17.30
C MET A 1 -9.27 -31.73 -17.87
N ASN A 2 -9.37 -30.51 -17.36
CA ASN A 2 -10.04 -29.43 -18.07
C ASN A 2 -9.44 -28.11 -17.58
N SER A 3 -8.84 -27.32 -18.47
CA SER A 3 -8.83 -25.88 -18.28
C SER A 3 -8.71 -25.21 -19.65
N PRO A 4 -9.82 -24.72 -20.23
CA PRO A 4 -9.80 -23.97 -21.47
C PRO A 4 -9.05 -22.65 -21.25
N ARG A 5 -8.23 -22.27 -22.24
CA ARG A 5 -7.43 -21.04 -22.24
C ARG A 5 -8.32 -19.81 -22.08
N SER A 6 -8.38 -19.30 -20.86
CA SER A 6 -8.62 -17.89 -20.54
C SER A 6 -7.68 -17.53 -19.39
N GLU A 7 -6.37 -17.71 -19.58
CA GLU A 7 -5.42 -17.63 -18.47
C GLU A 7 -5.10 -16.17 -18.13
N VAL A 8 -5.95 -15.57 -17.32
CA VAL A 8 -5.57 -14.40 -16.53
C VAL A 8 -4.45 -14.85 -15.58
N LEU A 9 -3.22 -14.50 -15.94
CA LEU A 9 -2.05 -14.65 -15.07
C LEU A 9 -2.19 -13.69 -13.90
N ARG A 10 -2.20 -14.21 -12.66
CA ARG A 10 -2.21 -13.35 -11.47
C ARG A 10 -0.84 -12.75 -11.25
N ALA A 11 -0.79 -11.54 -10.71
CA ALA A 11 0.47 -10.91 -10.30
C ALA A 11 1.30 -11.80 -9.34
N SER A 12 0.62 -12.57 -8.47
CA SER A 12 1.27 -13.53 -7.57
C SER A 12 1.97 -14.68 -8.30
N GLU A 13 1.50 -15.05 -9.49
CA GLU A 13 2.15 -16.07 -10.31
C GLU A 13 3.40 -15.51 -11.00
N ILE A 14 3.32 -14.28 -11.48
CA ILE A 14 4.47 -13.58 -12.05
C ILE A 14 5.57 -13.45 -10.97
N ALA A 15 5.18 -13.04 -9.76
CA ALA A 15 6.10 -12.97 -8.62
C ALA A 15 6.68 -14.36 -8.28
N SER A 16 5.87 -15.42 -8.31
CA SER A 16 6.33 -16.80 -8.05
C SER A 16 7.32 -17.29 -9.11
N TYR A 17 7.09 -16.97 -10.38
CA TYR A 17 8.02 -17.27 -11.47
C TYR A 17 9.33 -16.48 -11.33
N ALA A 18 9.23 -15.17 -11.03
CA ALA A 18 10.39 -14.30 -10.82
C ALA A 18 11.25 -14.74 -9.62
N TYR A 19 10.61 -15.26 -8.56
CA TYR A 19 11.30 -15.86 -7.42
C TYR A 19 11.95 -17.20 -7.79
N CYS A 20 11.20 -18.12 -8.41
CA CYS A 20 11.71 -19.42 -8.86
C CYS A 20 10.87 -20.00 -10.00
N ALA A 21 11.38 -19.90 -11.23
CA ALA A 21 10.75 -20.43 -12.43
C ALA A 21 10.47 -21.94 -12.34
N ARG A 22 11.39 -22.73 -11.76
CA ARG A 22 11.20 -24.18 -11.57
C ARG A 22 10.09 -24.48 -10.58
N GLY A 23 10.05 -23.77 -9.45
CA GLY A 23 8.99 -23.92 -8.44
C GLY A 23 7.62 -23.56 -9.01
N TRP A 24 7.55 -22.46 -9.75
CA TRP A 24 6.35 -22.08 -10.49
C TRP A 24 5.91 -23.16 -11.47
N TRP A 25 6.82 -23.74 -12.27
CA TRP A 25 6.49 -24.80 -13.23
C TRP A 25 5.98 -26.06 -12.54
N LEU A 26 6.66 -26.49 -11.46
CA LEU A 26 6.23 -27.64 -10.67
C LEU A 26 4.82 -27.45 -10.11
N THR A 27 4.49 -26.25 -9.60
CA THR A 27 3.17 -25.97 -9.02
C THR A 27 2.09 -25.69 -10.06
N ARG A 28 2.36 -24.89 -11.09
CA ARG A 28 1.35 -24.47 -12.08
C ARG A 28 1.16 -25.47 -13.20
N VAL A 29 2.23 -26.10 -13.68
CA VAL A 29 2.17 -27.01 -14.83
C VAL A 29 2.00 -28.46 -14.37
N LEU A 30 2.77 -28.90 -13.38
CA LEU A 30 2.70 -30.28 -12.87
C LEU A 30 1.75 -30.46 -11.67
N GLY A 31 1.28 -29.38 -11.04
CA GLY A 31 0.37 -29.45 -9.90
C GLY A 31 1.01 -29.86 -8.58
N TYR A 32 2.34 -29.86 -8.47
CA TYR A 32 3.04 -30.19 -7.22
C TYR A 32 2.99 -29.03 -6.21
N PRO A 33 2.42 -29.24 -5.01
CA PRO A 33 2.39 -28.21 -3.99
C PRO A 33 3.80 -27.95 -3.44
N SER A 34 4.03 -26.73 -2.96
CA SER A 34 5.26 -26.40 -2.24
C SER A 34 5.34 -27.17 -0.92
N ALA A 35 6.52 -27.67 -0.57
CA ALA A 35 6.77 -28.31 0.72
C ALA A 35 6.84 -27.32 1.90
N HIS A 36 6.77 -26.01 1.64
CA HIS A 36 6.98 -24.96 2.64
C HIS A 36 5.76 -24.04 2.79
N THR A 37 4.54 -24.61 2.77
CA THR A 37 3.28 -23.86 2.91
C THR A 37 3.21 -23.02 4.18
N GLU A 38 3.73 -23.51 5.29
CA GLU A 38 3.79 -22.78 6.56
C GLU A 38 4.63 -21.50 6.45
N LYS A 39 5.82 -21.58 5.84
CA LYS A 39 6.68 -20.39 5.63
C LYS A 39 6.03 -19.39 4.68
N MET A 40 5.29 -19.85 3.68
CA MET A 40 4.54 -18.99 2.77
C MET A 40 3.41 -18.27 3.50
N ALA A 41 2.66 -18.96 4.36
CA ALA A 41 1.61 -18.37 5.18
C ALA A 41 2.17 -17.29 6.13
N LEU A 42 3.30 -17.58 6.79
CA LEU A 42 3.99 -16.60 7.62
C LEU A 42 4.43 -15.37 6.83
N GLY A 43 4.92 -15.57 5.60
CA GLY A 43 5.26 -14.49 4.68
C GLY A 43 4.06 -13.60 4.34
N GLU A 44 2.91 -14.21 4.05
CA GLU A 44 1.65 -13.50 3.77
C GLU A 44 1.19 -12.68 4.99
N GLU A 45 1.20 -13.26 6.18
CA GLU A 45 0.84 -12.55 7.42
C GLU A 45 1.75 -11.33 7.67
N ASN A 46 3.05 -11.49 7.43
CA ASN A 46 4.02 -10.40 7.52
C ASN A 46 3.70 -9.30 6.50
N HIS A 47 3.42 -9.64 5.24
CA HIS A 47 3.02 -8.67 4.22
C HIS A 47 1.72 -7.94 4.58
N LEU A 48 0.71 -8.66 5.06
CA LEU A 48 -0.55 -8.07 5.51
C LEU A 48 -0.35 -7.12 6.69
N SER A 49 0.47 -7.51 7.67
CA SER A 49 0.78 -6.66 8.82
C SER A 49 1.52 -5.37 8.44
N HIS A 50 2.48 -5.48 7.52
CA HIS A 50 3.20 -4.34 6.97
C HIS A 50 2.24 -3.41 6.20
N GLY A 51 1.37 -3.98 5.36
CA GLY A 51 0.36 -3.22 4.61
C GLY A 51 -0.57 -2.42 5.54
N ARG A 52 -1.04 -3.02 6.64
CA ARG A 52 -1.84 -2.31 7.65
C ARG A 52 -1.08 -1.14 8.29
N ARG A 53 0.20 -1.31 8.59
CA ARG A 53 1.05 -0.24 9.15
C ARG A 53 1.23 0.91 8.16
N MET A 54 1.46 0.62 6.89
CA MET A 54 1.58 1.64 5.84
C MET A 54 0.30 2.46 5.68
N VAL A 55 -0.88 1.83 5.72
CA VAL A 55 -2.16 2.56 5.66
C VAL A 55 -2.30 3.55 6.83
N SER A 56 -1.87 3.17 8.04
CA SER A 56 -1.89 4.07 9.20
C SER A 56 -0.99 5.28 9.01
N ILE A 57 0.25 5.05 8.54
CA ILE A 57 1.22 6.11 8.27
C ILE A 57 0.67 7.09 7.23
N LEU A 58 0.13 6.60 6.12
CA LEU A 58 -0.44 7.44 5.06
C LEU A 58 -1.64 8.27 5.57
N ARG A 59 -2.44 7.76 6.51
CA ARG A 59 -3.53 8.53 7.12
C ARG A 59 -3.01 9.64 8.01
N LEU A 60 -2.01 9.35 8.84
CA LEU A 60 -1.38 10.35 9.71
C LEU A 60 -0.68 11.44 8.89
N GLU A 61 0.00 11.05 7.82
CA GLU A 61 0.65 11.98 6.90
C GLU A 61 -0.37 12.94 6.26
N ARG A 62 -1.48 12.41 5.73
CA ARG A 62 -2.57 13.24 5.19
C ARG A 62 -3.15 14.18 6.25
N LEU A 63 -3.37 13.70 7.46
CA LEU A 63 -3.87 14.53 8.56
C LEU A 63 -2.87 15.65 8.91
N GLY A 64 -1.57 15.34 8.92
CA GLY A 64 -0.51 16.31 9.13
C GLY A 64 -0.53 17.43 8.10
N TYR A 65 -0.62 17.09 6.81
CA TYR A 65 -0.72 18.10 5.75
C TYR A 65 -2.00 18.94 5.85
N LEU A 66 -3.15 18.34 6.22
CA LEU A 66 -4.39 19.08 6.43
C LEU A 66 -4.27 20.08 7.58
N LEU A 67 -3.73 19.65 8.72
CA LEU A 67 -3.52 20.53 9.88
C LEU A 67 -2.53 21.64 9.57
N MET A 68 -1.44 21.33 8.87
CA MET A 68 -0.46 22.32 8.43
C MET A 68 -1.09 23.35 7.49
N GLY A 69 -1.88 22.91 6.51
CA GLY A 69 -2.61 23.80 5.61
C GLY A 69 -3.60 24.71 6.35
N LEU A 70 -4.35 24.16 7.31
CA LEU A 70 -5.27 24.94 8.15
C LEU A 70 -4.53 25.98 8.99
N GLY A 71 -3.40 25.61 9.60
CA GLY A 71 -2.57 26.52 10.37
C GLY A 71 -2.06 27.70 9.54
N VAL A 72 -1.62 27.44 8.30
CA VAL A 72 -1.21 28.50 7.37
C VAL A 72 -2.38 29.43 7.03
N LEU A 73 -3.56 28.88 6.70
CA LEU A 73 -4.75 29.68 6.37
C LEU A 73 -5.16 30.60 7.53
N LEU A 74 -5.25 30.07 8.75
CA LEU A 74 -5.57 30.85 9.94
C LEU A 74 -4.52 31.92 10.23
N GLY A 75 -3.24 31.59 10.07
CA GLY A 75 -2.14 32.55 10.22
C GLY A 75 -2.25 33.71 9.23
N LEU A 76 -2.54 33.43 7.96
CA LEU A 76 -2.75 34.44 6.93
C LEU A 76 -3.98 35.30 7.23
N MET A 77 -5.10 34.70 7.62
CA MET A 77 -6.31 35.44 8.00
C MET A 77 -6.07 36.36 9.21
N GLY A 78 -5.36 35.88 10.22
CA GLY A 78 -4.99 36.67 11.39
C GLY A 78 -4.07 37.85 11.04
N LEU A 79 -3.10 37.62 10.15
CA LEU A 79 -2.22 38.68 9.65
C LEU A 79 -3.00 39.75 8.87
N ILE A 80 -3.89 39.34 7.96
CA ILE A 80 -4.75 40.26 7.20
C ILE A 80 -5.62 41.08 8.14
N TRP A 81 -6.28 40.42 9.09
CA TRP A 81 -7.13 41.07 10.09
C TRP A 81 -6.35 42.10 10.93
N TRP A 82 -5.16 41.73 11.40
CA TRP A 82 -4.27 42.63 12.14
C TRP A 82 -3.92 43.89 11.33
N THR A 83 -3.50 43.71 10.07
CA THR A 83 -3.16 44.84 9.20
C THR A 83 -4.36 45.73 8.87
N ALA A 84 -5.55 45.13 8.69
CA ALA A 84 -6.77 45.89 8.40
C ALA A 84 -7.21 46.76 9.59
N ILE A 85 -7.10 46.25 10.83
CA ILE A 85 -7.37 47.05 12.04
C ILE A 85 -6.32 48.14 12.22
N GLY A 86 -5.04 47.82 12.07
CA GLY A 86 -3.95 48.79 12.23
C GLY A 86 -3.94 49.91 11.20
N LEU A 87 -4.56 49.73 10.04
CA LEU A 87 -4.75 50.78 9.03
C LEU A 87 -6.01 51.63 9.26
N ALA A 88 -6.95 51.16 10.08
CA ALA A 88 -8.24 51.80 10.33
C ALA A 88 -8.30 52.63 11.62
N GLY A 89 -7.27 52.56 12.48
CA GLY A 89 -7.12 53.36 13.71
C GLY A 89 -5.96 54.34 13.59
#